data_AF-A0A7W7Q4Z6-F1
#
_entry.id   AF-A0A7W7Q4Z6-F1
#
_cell.length_a   1.000
_cell.length_b   1.000
_cell.length_c   1.000
_cell.angle_alpha   90.00
_cell.angle_beta   90.00
_cell.angle_gamma   90.00
#
_symmetry.space_group_name_H-M   'P 1'
#
loop_
_entity.id
_entity.type
_entity.pdbx_description
1 polymer ?
#
loop_
_entity_poly.entity_id
_entity_poly.type
_entity_poly.pdbx_seq_one_letter_code
_entity_poly.pdbx_strand_id
1 'polypeptide(L)' 'MTDEGGESVCWLARVCPECGALADEDPPTTCPRCGEPMPVPED' A
#
# COMPACT_ATOMS: atom_id res chain seq x y z
N MET A 1 -16.46 -0.95 25.47
CA MET A 1 -15.70 -1.79 24.52
C MET A 1 -15.62 -0.97 23.25
N THR A 2 -14.61 -0.11 23.16
CA THR A 2 -14.40 0.73 21.98
C THR A 2 -13.29 0.06 21.20
N ASP A 3 -13.65 -1.00 20.49
CA ASP A 3 -12.86 -1.47 19.36
C ASP A 3 -13.26 -0.58 18.19
N GLU A 4 -12.75 0.65 18.18
CA GLU A 4 -12.71 1.45 16.97
C GLU A 4 -11.71 0.74 16.05
N GLY A 5 -12.21 -0.17 15.21
CA GLY A 5 -11.47 -0.77 14.10
C GLY A 5 -11.10 0.28 13.06
N GLY A 6 -10.30 1.27 13.47
CA GLY A 6 -9.97 2.51 12.77
C GLY A 6 -8.55 2.52 12.20
N GLU A 7 -7.91 1.37 12.07
CA GLU A 7 -6.66 1.21 11.33
C GLU A 7 -6.77 0.05 10.32
N SER A 8 -7.86 0.03 9.54
CA SER A 8 -7.92 -0.87 8.40
C SER A 8 -6.88 -0.46 7.35
N VAL A 9 -5.69 -1.02 7.57
CA VAL A 9 -4.60 -1.40 6.67
C VAL A 9 -3.85 -0.30 5.91
N CYS A 10 -2.82 0.28 6.55
CA CYS A 10 -1.68 0.91 5.84
C CYS A 10 -1.06 -0.02 4.76
N TRP A 11 -1.38 -1.32 4.80
CA TRP A 11 -0.98 -2.31 3.81
C TRP A 11 -1.73 -2.20 2.46
N LEU A 12 -2.97 -1.68 2.43
CA LEU A 12 -3.70 -1.52 1.15
C LEU A 12 -3.07 -0.46 0.24
N ALA A 13 -2.58 0.64 0.82
CA ALA A 13 -1.81 1.65 0.09
C ALA A 13 -0.52 1.07 -0.55
N ARG A 14 -0.08 -0.10 -0.10
CA ARG A 14 1.09 -0.82 -0.61
C ARG A 14 0.77 -1.89 -1.65
N VAL A 15 -0.49 -2.09 -2.01
CA VAL A 15 -0.86 -3.03 -3.08
C VAL A 15 -0.80 -2.32 -4.44
N CYS A 16 0.01 -2.86 -5.35
CA CYS A 16 0.12 -2.34 -6.71
C CYS A 16 -1.22 -2.50 -7.46
N PRO A 17 -1.81 -1.41 -8.00
CA PRO A 17 -3.09 -1.48 -8.70
C PRO A 17 -3.02 -2.26 -10.02
N GLU A 18 -1.84 -2.32 -10.64
CA GLU A 18 -1.67 -2.99 -11.94
C GLU A 18 -1.51 -4.50 -11.83
N CYS A 19 -0.76 -4.98 -10.84
CA CYS A 19 -0.40 -6.41 -10.74
C CYS A 19 -0.79 -7.08 -9.41
N GLY A 20 -1.32 -6.32 -8.45
CA GLY A 20 -1.75 -6.81 -7.14
C GLY A 20 -0.61 -7.22 -6.20
N ALA A 21 0.65 -6.94 -6.56
CA ALA A 21 1.79 -7.23 -5.68
C ALA A 21 1.81 -6.27 -4.48
N LEU A 22 2.17 -6.78 -3.30
CA LEU A 22 2.38 -5.98 -2.11
C LEU A 22 3.83 -5.47 -2.08
N ALA A 23 4.00 -4.17 -1.89
CA ALA A 23 5.31 -3.57 -1.68
C ALA A 23 5.80 -3.81 -0.24
N ASP A 24 7.07 -4.20 -0.11
CA ASP A 24 7.70 -4.41 1.19
C ASP A 24 8.06 -3.08 1.88
N GLU A 25 8.35 -2.04 1.10
CA GLU A 25 8.75 -0.70 1.55
C GLU A 25 7.53 0.23 1.79
N ASP A 26 7.65 1.14 2.76
CA ASP A 26 6.64 2.18 3.07
C ASP A 26 7.34 3.55 3.30
N PRO A 27 6.99 4.62 2.55
CA PRO A 27 6.03 4.65 1.45
C PRO A 27 6.58 3.98 0.17
N PRO A 28 5.75 3.24 -0.57
CA PRO A 28 6.18 2.58 -1.81
C PRO A 28 6.39 3.62 -2.92
N THR A 29 7.50 3.50 -3.66
CA THR A 29 7.78 4.38 -4.80
C THR A 29 7.61 3.66 -6.15
N THR A 30 7.93 2.37 -6.20
CA THR A 30 7.82 1.52 -7.40
C THR A 30 7.44 0.09 -7.01
N CYS A 31 6.76 -0.63 -7.90
CA CYS A 31 6.37 -2.02 -7.67
C CYS A 31 7.57 -2.97 -7.86
N PRO A 32 7.91 -3.83 -6.88
CA PRO A 32 9.03 -4.77 -7.00
C PRO A 32 8.78 -5.89 -8.03
N ARG A 33 7.53 -6.09 -8.46
CA ARG A 33 7.15 -7.16 -9.38
C ARG A 33 7.08 -6.71 -10.84
N CYS A 34 6.42 -5.59 -11.12
CA CYS A 34 6.24 -5.11 -12.50
C CYS A 34 7.05 -3.84 -12.84
N GLY A 35 7.56 -3.12 -11.84
CA GLY A 35 8.32 -1.88 -12.03
C GLY A 35 7.48 -0.60 -12.18
N GLU A 36 6.15 -0.70 -12.14
CA GLU A 36 5.27 0.48 -12.25
C GLU A 36 5.42 1.42 -11.02
N PRO A 37 5.39 2.75 -11.19
CA PRO A 37 5.30 3.68 -10.06
C PRO A 37 4.09 3.39 -9.17
N MET A 38 4.31 3.45 -7.86
CA MET A 38 3.27 3.24 -6.86
C MET A 38 2.60 4.58 -6.51
N PRO A 39 1.28 4.59 -6.21
CA PRO A 39 0.61 5.79 -5.76
C PRO A 39 1.23 6.24 -4.44
N VAL A 40 1.58 7.53 -4.36
CA VAL A 40 2.05 8.13 -3.10
C VAL A 40 0.87 8.18 -2.13
N PRO A 41 1.01 7.69 -0.89
CA PRO A 41 -0.01 7.94 0.12
C PRO A 41 -0.03 9.46 0.35
N GLU A 42 -1.14 10.10 -0.01
CA GLU A 42 -1.43 11.47 0.43
C GLU A 42 -1.90 11.39 1.90
N ASP A 43 -1.37 12.28 2.74
CA ASP A 43 -1.53 12.32 4.21
C ASP A 43 -3.00 12.29 4.67
#